data_AF-A0A7C1G0Z7-F1
#
_entry.id   AF-A0A7C1G0Z7-F1
#
_cell.length_a   1.000
_cell.length_b   1.000
_cell.length_c   1.000
_cell.angle_alpha   90.00
_cell.angle_beta   90.00
_cell.angle_gamma   90.00
#
_symmetry.space_group_name_H-M   'P 1'
#
loop_
_entity.id
_entity.type
_entity.pdbx_description
1 polymer ?
#
loop_
_entity_poly.entity_id
_entity_poly.type
_entity_poly.pdbx_seq_one_letter_code
_entity_poly.pdbx_strand_id
1 'polypeptide(L)' 'MKTVIVELRNNNALRLLKDLELANIIRVLDNDIRKEKTKLSASLRGAISKERAKELNEQLNQMRNEWEDRNI' A
#
# COMPACT_ATOMS: atom_id res chain seq x y z
N MET A 1 -12.66 28.73 1.75
CA MET A 1 -11.29 28.15 1.80
C MET A 1 -10.82 27.90 0.38
N LYS A 2 -9.58 28.28 0.04
CA LYS A 2 -9.00 28.09 -1.30
C LYS A 2 -7.73 27.28 -1.15
N THR A 3 -7.72 26.05 -1.69
CA THR A 3 -6.57 25.16 -1.63
C THR A 3 -5.72 25.39 -2.87
N VAL A 4 -4.47 25.79 -2.69
CA VAL A 4 -3.50 26.01 -3.78
C VAL A 4 -2.37 25.01 -3.61
N ILE A 5 -2.06 24.29 -4.69
CA ILE A 5 -0.95 23.33 -4.73
C ILE A 5 0.27 24.10 -5.22
N VAL A 6 1.33 24.11 -4.41
CA VAL A 6 2.59 24.78 -4.75
C VAL A 6 3.70 23.74 -4.89
N GLU A 7 4.44 23.81 -5.98
CA GLU A 7 5.59 22.95 -6.22
C GLU A 7 6.85 23.65 -5.69
N LEU A 8 7.56 23.01 -4.75
CA LEU A 8 8.80 23.57 -4.22
C LEU A 8 9.96 23.29 -5.18
N ARG A 9 10.48 24.33 -5.82
CA ARG A 9 11.66 24.26 -6.70
C ARG A 9 12.99 24.44 -5.96
N ASN A 10 12.97 24.87 -4.69
CA ASN A 10 14.17 25.15 -3.90
C ASN A 10 13.94 24.80 -2.42
N ASN A 11 14.94 24.18 -1.77
CA ASN A 11 14.90 23.83 -0.35
C ASN A 11 14.70 25.05 0.59
N ASN A 12 15.11 26.25 0.19
CA ASN A 12 14.83 27.48 0.95
C ASN A 12 13.34 27.85 0.97
N ALA A 13 12.57 27.44 -0.03
CA ALA A 13 11.13 27.72 -0.09
C ALA A 13 10.35 27.01 1.03
N LEU A 14 10.87 25.88 1.54
CA LEU A 14 10.26 25.16 2.65
C LEU A 14 10.27 25.99 3.94
N ARG A 15 11.35 26.73 4.18
CA ARG A 15 11.47 27.60 5.36
C ARG A 15 10.50 28.77 5.27
N LEU A 16 10.40 29.41 4.10
CA LEU A 16 9.39 30.44 3.82
C LEU A 16 7.95 29.94 4.02
N LEU A 17 7.63 28.72 3.59
CA LEU A 17 6.31 28.14 3.84
C LEU A 17 6.05 27.91 5.33
N LYS A 18 7.04 27.44 6.08
CA LYS A 18 6.93 27.28 7.55
C LYS A 18 6.75 28.63 8.25
N ASP A 19 7.47 29.66 7.81
CA ASP A 19 7.32 31.01 8.34
C ASP A 19 5.90 31.56 8.07
N LEU A 20 5.33 31.28 6.89
CA LEU A 20 3.95 31.65 6.55
C LEU A 20 2.90 30.81 7.31
N GLU A 21 3.22 29.56 7.66
CA GLU A 21 2.40 28.71 8.53
C GLU A 21 2.41 29.21 9.98
N LEU A 22 3.57 29.60 10.50
CA LEU A 22 3.70 30.24 11.82
C LEU A 22 2.90 31.55 11.91
N ALA A 23 2.86 32.30 10.80
CA ALA A 23 2.03 33.50 10.67
C ALA A 23 0.52 33.21 10.50
N ASN A 24 0.10 31.93 10.48
CA ASN A 24 -1.29 31.47 10.29
C ASN A 24 -1.92 31.86 8.93
N ILE A 25 -1.10 32.23 7.94
CA ILE A 25 -1.56 32.70 6.62
C ILE A 25 -1.88 31.52 5.70
N ILE A 26 -1.08 30.45 5.81
CA ILE A 26 -1.25 29.22 5.05
C ILE A 26 -1.20 28.02 5.99
N ARG A 27 -1.88 26.94 5.63
CA ARG A 27 -1.72 25.64 6.29
C ARG A 27 -1.00 24.73 5.32
N VAL A 28 0.18 24.23 5.69
CA VAL A 28 0.90 23.29 4.84
C VAL A 28 0.19 21.94 4.97
N LEU A 29 -0.60 21.61 3.95
CA LEU A 29 -1.22 20.30 3.83
C LEU A 29 -0.14 19.34 3.33
N ASP A 30 0.61 18.77 4.28
CA ASP A 30 1.51 17.67 4.02
C ASP A 30 0.66 16.49 3.53
N ASN A 31 0.63 16.30 2.21
CA ASN A 31 -0.01 15.16 1.57
C ASN A 31 0.90 13.92 1.67
N ASP A 32 1.78 13.84 2.67
CA ASP A 32 2.23 12.56 3.21
C ASP A 32 1.09 11.99 4.06
N ILE A 33 -0.09 11.87 3.43
CA ILE A 33 -0.89 10.68 3.59
C ILE A 33 0.02 9.58 3.03
N ARG A 34 0.99 9.15 3.84
CA ARG A 34 1.49 7.79 3.81
C ARG A 34 0.21 7.01 3.85
N LYS A 35 -0.27 6.59 2.68
CA LYS A 35 -1.29 5.57 2.57
C LYS A 35 -0.71 4.50 3.45
N GLU A 36 -1.23 4.38 4.68
CA GLU A 36 -0.90 3.27 5.55
C GLU A 36 -1.03 2.09 4.63
N LYS A 37 0.11 1.46 4.29
CA LYS A 37 0.13 0.36 3.35
C LYS A 37 -0.80 -0.65 3.98
N THR A 38 -2.05 -0.67 3.53
CA THR A 38 -3.07 -1.55 4.05
C THR A 38 -2.44 -2.92 3.92
N LYS A 39 -2.12 -3.52 5.07
CA LYS A 39 -1.35 -4.76 5.09
C LYS A 39 -2.07 -5.70 4.15
N LEU A 40 -1.40 -6.13 3.07
CA LEU A 40 -2.02 -6.98 2.04
C LEU A 40 -2.69 -8.21 2.66
N SER A 41 -2.12 -8.69 3.77
CA SER A 41 -2.72 -9.74 4.60
C SER A 41 -4.12 -9.40 5.12
N ALA A 42 -4.42 -8.16 5.48
CA ALA A 42 -5.76 -7.73 5.87
C ALA A 42 -6.74 -7.74 4.70
N SER A 43 -6.28 -7.40 3.48
CA SER A 43 -7.11 -7.42 2.26
C SER A 43 -7.37 -8.82 1.72
N LEU A 44 -6.48 -9.77 1.99
CA LEU A 44 -6.55 -11.14 1.48
C LEU A 44 -7.15 -12.14 2.50
N ARG A 45 -7.33 -11.73 3.76
CA ARG A 45 -8.03 -12.55 4.77
C ARG A 45 -9.50 -12.68 4.38
N GLY A 46 -9.92 -13.91 4.07
CA GLY A 46 -11.30 -14.23 3.68
C GLY A 46 -11.57 -14.16 2.17
N ALA A 47 -10.56 -13.88 1.34
CA ALA A 47 -10.71 -13.88 -0.12
C ALA A 47 -10.95 -15.28 -0.72
N ILE A 48 -10.64 -16.34 0.03
CA ILE A 48 -10.83 -17.73 -0.40
C ILE A 48 -11.64 -18.46 0.68
N SER A 49 -12.71 -19.14 0.27
CA SER A 49 -13.50 -20.00 1.16
C SER A 49 -12.69 -21.21 1.60
N LYS A 50 -12.93 -21.70 2.83
CA LYS A 50 -12.19 -22.85 3.39
C LYS A 50 -12.28 -24.10 2.51
N GLU A 51 -13.42 -24.30 1.87
CA GLU A 51 -13.67 -25.41 0.95
C GLU A 51 -12.82 -25.30 -0.32
N ARG A 52 -12.78 -24.11 -0.95
CA ARG A 52 -11.96 -23.90 -2.15
C ARG A 52 -10.46 -23.98 -1.86
N ALA A 53 -10.03 -23.54 -0.67
CA ALA A 53 -8.65 -23.68 -0.23
C ALA A 53 -8.24 -25.15 -0.06
N LYS A 54 -9.14 -25.99 0.46
CA LYS A 54 -8.90 -27.43 0.61
C LYS A 54 -8.78 -28.12 -0.75
N GLU A 55 -9.72 -27.84 -1.66
CA GLU A 55 -9.72 -28.40 -3.01
C GLU A 55 -8.46 -28.00 -3.80
N LEU A 56 -8.04 -26.74 -3.70
CA LEU A 56 -6.81 -26.26 -4.34
C LEU A 56 -5.58 -26.99 -3.76
N ASN A 57 -5.55 -27.19 -2.45
CA ASN A 57 -4.44 -27.91 -1.81
C ASN A 57 -4.39 -29.38 -2.23
N GLU A 58 -5.55 -30.04 -2.38
CA GLU A 58 -5.62 -31.41 -2.90
C GLU A 58 -5.14 -31.50 -4.36
N GLN A 59 -5.55 -30.55 -5.21
CA GLN A 59 -5.07 -30.45 -6.60
C GLN A 59 -3.55 -30.24 -6.67
N LEU A 60 -3.00 -29.33 -5.86
CA LEU A 60 -1.56 -29.10 -5.79
C LEU A 60 -0.79 -30.33 -5.31
N ASN A 61 -1.37 -31.11 -4.39
CA ASN A 61 -0.73 -32.31 -3.88
C ASN A 61 -0.75 -33.45 -4.91
N GLN A 62 -1.84 -33.59 -5.67
CA GLN A 62 -1.91 -34.50 -6.82
C GLN A 62 -0.85 -34.14 -7.86
N MET A 63 -0.79 -32.88 -8.27
CA MET A 63 0.25 -32.40 -9.18
C MET A 63 1.66 -32.66 -8.65
N ARG A 64 1.92 -32.42 -7.36
CA ARG A 64 3.25 -32.68 -6.79
C ARG A 64 3.61 -34.16 -6.83
N ASN A 65 2.68 -35.04 -6.48
CA ASN A 65 2.88 -36.49 -6.56
C ASN A 65 3.11 -36.95 -8.00
N GLU A 66 2.39 -36.40 -8.97
CA GLU A 66 2.61 -36.69 -10.39
C GLU A 66 3.99 -36.23 -10.89
N TRP A 67 4.58 -35.20 -10.28
CA TRP A 67 5.92 -34.74 -10.62
C TRP A 67 7.01 -35.56 -9.91
N GLU A 68 6.76 -36.06 -8.70
CA GLU A 68 7.67 -36.96 -7.98
C GLU A 68 7.69 -38.38 -8.58
N ASP A 69 6.55 -38.85 -9.11
CA ASP A 69 6.42 -40.12 -9.82
C ASP A 69 7.09 -40.07 -11.21
N ARG A 70 7.21 -38.86 -11.80
CA ARG A 70 8.05 -38.59 -12.98
C ARG A 70 9.55 -38.52 -12.65
N ASN A 71 10.03 -39.33 -11.73
CA ASN A 71 11.45 -39.61 -11.59
C ASN A 71 11.91 -40.41 -12.82
N ILE A 72 12.61 -39.72 -13.72
CA ILE A 72 13.44 -40.28 -14.80
C ILE A 72 14.71 -40.90 -14.27
#